data_AF-T0Z8B6-F1
#
_entry.id   AF-T0Z8B6-F1
#
_cell.length_a   1.000
_cell.length_b   1.000
_cell.length_c   1.000
_cell.angle_alpha   90.00
_cell.angle_beta   90.00
_cell.angle_gamma   90.00
#
_symmetry.space_group_name_H-M   'P 1'
#
loop_
_entity.id
_entity.type
_entity.pdbx_description
1 polymer ?
#
loop_
_entity_poly.entity_id
_entity_poly.type
_entity_poly.pdbx_seq_one_letter_code
_entity_poly.pdbx_strand_id
1 'polypeptide(L)'
;MRAERGVRRVRALAPLIVLAALGGCAWLAPRLQSPRVRVIGVRVRSATFWQQRLRVRLRVRNPNGINLPIDAIRYTLRIDGRTFANGRTVRRFDVPAHGSAE
;
A
#
# COMPACT_ATOMS: atom_id res chain seq x y z
N MET A 1 28.70 -46.80 23.50
CA MET A 1 28.86 -45.37 23.91
C MET A 1 28.77 -44.31 22.78
N ARG A 2 28.60 -44.64 21.49
CA ARG A 2 28.42 -43.63 20.42
C ARG A 2 26.98 -43.08 20.32
N ALA A 3 25.96 -43.88 20.63
CA ALA A 3 24.55 -43.51 20.51
C ALA A 3 24.11 -42.39 21.49
N GLU A 4 24.59 -42.40 22.73
CA GLU A 4 24.17 -41.41 23.74
C GLU A 4 24.74 -40.00 23.50
N ARG A 5 25.90 -39.91 22.84
CA ARG A 5 26.47 -38.62 22.42
C ARG A 5 25.66 -37.96 21.30
N GLY A 6 25.04 -38.77 20.44
CA GLY A 6 24.14 -38.29 19.39
C GLY A 6 22.85 -37.70 19.97
N VAL A 7 22.21 -38.42 20.90
CA VAL A 7 20.96 -37.99 21.55
C VAL A 7 21.15 -36.73 22.42
N ARG A 8 22.26 -36.60 23.16
CA ARG A 8 22.58 -35.36 23.90
C ARG A 8 22.82 -34.16 22.98
N ARG A 9 23.44 -34.35 21.82
CA ARG A 9 23.68 -33.27 20.83
C ARG A 9 22.39 -32.83 20.15
N VAL A 10 21.49 -33.75 19.84
CA VAL A 10 20.15 -33.42 19.27
C VAL A 10 19.31 -32.62 20.27
N ARG A 11 19.35 -32.99 21.56
CA ARG A 11 18.66 -32.22 22.63
C ARG A 11 19.23 -30.81 22.82
N ALA A 12 20.54 -30.62 22.64
CA ALA A 12 21.17 -29.31 22.73
C ALA A 12 20.85 -28.38 21.55
N LEU A 13 20.48 -28.93 20.39
CA LEU A 13 20.16 -28.17 19.17
C LEU A 13 18.67 -27.76 19.06
N ALA A 14 17.78 -28.44 19.77
CA ALA A 14 16.35 -28.13 19.81
C ALA A 14 16.00 -26.67 20.16
N PRO A 15 16.59 -26.02 21.20
CA PRO A 15 16.26 -24.63 21.51
C PRO A 15 16.70 -23.65 20.41
N LEU A 16 17.80 -23.93 19.72
CA LEU A 16 18.32 -23.08 18.64
C LEU A 16 17.38 -23.07 17.42
N ILE A 17 16.79 -24.23 17.09
CA ILE A 17 15.81 -24.37 16.00
C ILE A 17 14.51 -23.62 16.34
N VAL A 18 14.04 -23.71 17.58
CA VAL A 18 12.85 -22.97 18.05
C VAL A 18 13.10 -21.46 17.99
N LEU A 19 14.27 -20.98 18.43
CA LEU A 19 14.68 -19.58 18.30
C LEU A 19 14.77 -19.11 16.84
N ALA A 20 15.28 -19.94 15.94
CA ALA A 20 15.31 -19.63 14.51
C ALA A 20 13.91 -19.57 13.88
N ALA A 21 12.99 -20.44 14.31
CA ALA A 21 11.61 -20.47 13.81
C ALA A 21 10.79 -19.22 14.23
N LEU A 22 11.11 -18.62 15.38
CA LEU A 22 10.43 -17.42 15.90
C LEU A 22 10.70 -16.14 15.05
N GLY A 23 11.77 -16.11 14.25
CA GLY A 23 12.16 -14.95 13.43
C GLY A 23 11.60 -14.93 12.00
N GLY A 24 10.85 -15.95 11.57
CA GLY A 24 10.50 -16.14 10.15
C GLY A 24 9.47 -15.15 9.59
N CYS A 25 8.59 -14.58 10.42
CA CYS A 25 7.43 -13.81 9.95
C CYS A 25 7.81 -12.54 9.15
N ALA A 26 8.91 -11.88 9.50
CA ALA A 26 9.38 -10.69 8.78
C ALA A 26 9.98 -11.03 7.40
N TRP A 27 10.47 -12.26 7.21
CA TRP A 27 11.08 -12.72 5.96
C TRP A 27 10.05 -13.07 4.89
N LEU A 28 8.82 -13.40 5.29
CA LEU A 28 7.72 -13.75 4.39
C LEU A 28 6.91 -12.53 3.92
N ALA A 29 7.21 -11.32 4.43
CA ALA A 29 6.48 -10.13 4.05
C ALA A 29 6.74 -9.78 2.56
N PRO A 30 5.70 -9.68 1.72
CA PRO A 30 5.86 -9.25 0.33
C PRO A 30 6.44 -7.84 0.29
N ARG A 31 7.45 -7.61 -0.56
CA ARG A 31 7.95 -6.26 -0.82
C ARG A 31 6.98 -5.53 -1.76
N LEU A 32 5.97 -4.87 -1.19
CA LEU A 32 5.05 -4.05 -1.97
C LEU A 32 5.74 -2.78 -2.48
N GLN A 33 5.45 -2.44 -3.72
CA GLN A 33 5.80 -1.19 -4.36
C GLN A 33 4.65 -0.18 -4.24
N SER A 34 5.00 1.08 -3.97
CA SER A 34 4.01 2.15 -3.86
C SER A 34 3.22 2.33 -5.17
N PRO A 35 1.87 2.46 -5.11
CA PRO A 35 1.06 2.73 -6.28
C PRO A 35 1.36 4.12 -6.84
N ARG A 36 1.23 4.27 -8.16
CA ARG A 36 1.47 5.55 -8.85
C ARG A 36 0.17 6.28 -9.08
N VAL A 37 0.05 7.48 -8.54
CA VAL A 37 -1.14 8.35 -8.68
C VAL A 37 -0.83 9.50 -9.64
N ARG A 38 -1.72 9.76 -10.58
CA ARG A 38 -1.61 10.89 -11.52
C ARG A 38 -2.92 11.63 -11.63
N VAL A 39 -2.85 12.95 -11.76
CA VAL A 39 -4.01 13.76 -12.16
C VAL A 39 -4.21 13.57 -13.66
N ILE A 40 -5.39 13.11 -14.07
CA ILE A 40 -5.74 12.90 -15.48
C ILE A 40 -6.84 13.85 -15.97
N GLY A 41 -7.39 14.67 -15.08
CA GLY A 41 -8.31 15.73 -15.47
C GLY A 41 -8.80 16.54 -14.28
N VAL A 42 -9.07 17.81 -14.52
CA VAL A 42 -9.70 18.72 -13.57
C VAL A 42 -10.83 19.42 -14.31
N ARG A 43 -12.04 19.42 -13.75
CA ARG A 43 -13.19 20.13 -14.30
C ARG A 43 -13.88 20.94 -13.21
N VAL A 44 -14.34 22.14 -13.54
CA VAL A 44 -15.23 22.91 -12.66
C VAL A 44 -16.60 22.24 -12.68
N ARG A 45 -17.10 21.87 -11.50
CA ARG A 45 -18.44 21.30 -11.35
C ARG A 45 -19.47 22.40 -11.11
N SER A 46 -19.12 23.41 -10.34
CA SER A 46 -19.90 24.63 -10.12
C SER A 46 -18.99 25.73 -9.61
N ALA A 47 -19.27 26.99 -9.95
CA ALA A 47 -18.58 28.15 -9.40
C ALA A 47 -19.62 29.20 -9.01
N THR A 48 -19.58 29.63 -7.75
CA THR A 48 -20.25 30.84 -7.28
C THR A 48 -19.20 31.90 -6.98
N PHE A 49 -19.63 33.13 -6.68
CA PHE A 49 -18.72 34.21 -6.30
C PHE A 49 -17.83 33.85 -5.09
N TRP A 50 -18.30 32.94 -4.23
CA TRP A 50 -17.64 32.55 -2.99
C TRP A 50 -17.07 31.13 -2.98
N GLN A 51 -17.66 30.20 -3.74
CA GLN A 51 -17.29 28.79 -3.68
C GLN A 51 -17.12 28.17 -5.07
N GLN A 52 -15.95 27.58 -5.31
CA GLN A 52 -15.67 26.78 -6.49
C GLN A 52 -15.65 25.30 -6.12
N ARG A 53 -16.46 24.49 -6.80
CA ARG A 53 -16.45 23.03 -6.68
C ARG A 53 -15.75 22.44 -7.88
N LEU A 54 -14.70 21.66 -7.63
CA LEU A 54 -13.89 21.03 -8.66
C LEU A 54 -14.10 19.53 -8.63
N ARG A 55 -14.13 18.91 -9.81
CA ARG A 55 -14.02 17.47 -9.97
C ARG A 55 -12.62 17.15 -10.48
N VAL A 56 -11.82 16.56 -9.61
CA VAL A 56 -10.49 16.04 -9.94
C VAL A 56 -10.61 14.56 -10.26
N ARG A 57 -10.06 14.15 -11.41
CA ARG A 57 -9.95 12.75 -11.83
C ARG A 57 -8.52 12.30 -11.61
N LEU A 58 -8.35 11.24 -10.84
CA LEU A 58 -7.06 10.66 -10.51
C LEU A 58 -6.97 9.28 -11.15
N ARG A 59 -5.82 8.92 -11.70
CA ARG A 59 -5.53 7.55 -12.12
C ARG A 59 -4.55 6.92 -11.17
N VAL A 60 -4.94 5.80 -10.58
CA VAL A 60 -4.08 5.00 -9.69
C VAL A 60 -3.60 3.78 -10.48
N ARG A 61 -2.29 3.55 -10.51
CA ARG A 61 -1.67 2.36 -11.12
C ARG A 61 -1.03 1.51 -10.04
N ASN A 62 -1.47 0.27 -9.95
CA ASN A 62 -0.94 -0.73 -9.03
C ASN A 62 0.19 -1.50 -9.72
N PRO A 63 1.46 -1.33 -9.32
CA PRO A 63 2.55 -2.13 -9.87
C PRO A 63 2.62 -3.54 -9.28
N ASN A 64 1.90 -3.83 -8.19
CA ASN A 64 1.99 -5.09 -7.46
C ASN A 64 1.13 -6.19 -8.08
N GLY A 65 1.50 -7.44 -7.85
CA GLY A 65 0.74 -8.63 -8.27
C GLY A 65 -0.45 -8.98 -7.37
N ILE A 66 -0.85 -8.08 -6.47
CA ILE A 66 -1.99 -8.27 -5.57
C ILE A 66 -3.04 -7.18 -5.80
N ASN A 67 -4.31 -7.48 -5.51
CA ASN A 67 -5.37 -6.48 -5.54
C ASN A 67 -5.20 -5.46 -4.40
N LEU A 68 -5.41 -4.17 -4.70
CA LEU A 68 -5.35 -3.10 -3.71
C LEU A 68 -6.75 -2.55 -3.42
N PRO A 69 -7.36 -2.89 -2.27
CA PRO A 69 -8.61 -2.26 -1.84
C PRO A 69 -8.30 -0.85 -1.30
N ILE A 70 -8.83 0.18 -1.95
CA ILE A 70 -8.61 1.57 -1.57
C ILE A 70 -9.84 2.11 -0.85
N ASP A 71 -9.69 2.41 0.43
CA ASP A 71 -10.77 3.00 1.23
C ASP A 71 -11.00 4.47 0.89
N ALA A 72 -9.91 5.24 0.79
CA ALA A 72 -9.96 6.61 0.31
C ALA A 72 -8.59 7.14 -0.09
N ILE A 73 -8.60 8.09 -1.03
CA ILE A 73 -7.44 8.92 -1.37
C ILE A 73 -7.73 10.31 -0.83
N ARG A 74 -6.83 10.84 -0.01
CA ARG A 74 -6.78 12.27 0.36
C ARG A 74 -5.72 12.94 -0.49
N TYR A 75 -6.05 14.09 -1.07
CA TYR A 75 -5.12 14.82 -1.92
C TYR A 75 -5.22 16.33 -1.72
N THR A 76 -4.11 17.01 -2.00
CA THR A 76 -4.01 18.47 -2.06
C THR A 76 -3.61 18.84 -3.48
N LEU A 77 -4.45 19.63 -4.14
CA LEU A 77 -4.17 20.20 -5.45
C LEU A 77 -3.39 21.50 -5.25
N ARG A 78 -2.20 21.57 -5.85
CA ARG A 78 -1.33 22.75 -5.83
C ARG A 78 -1.20 23.33 -7.24
N ILE A 79 -1.29 24.65 -7.36
CA ILE A 79 -1.07 25.41 -8.59
C ILE A 79 0.00 26.45 -8.25
N ASP A 80 1.08 26.50 -9.04
CA ASP A 80 2.23 27.39 -8.82
C ASP A 80 2.77 27.34 -7.38
N GLY A 81 2.85 26.14 -6.80
CA GLY A 81 3.34 25.93 -5.44
C GLY A 81 2.39 26.40 -4.32
N ARG A 82 1.20 26.90 -4.65
CA ARG A 82 0.17 27.29 -3.68
C ARG A 82 -0.93 26.25 -3.60
N THR A 83 -1.42 26.01 -2.39
CA THR A 83 -2.56 25.11 -2.19
C THR A 83 -3.81 25.74 -2.78
N PHE A 84 -4.37 25.10 -3.79
CA PHE A 84 -5.57 25.56 -4.48
C PHE A 84 -6.83 24.85 -3.96
N ALA A 85 -6.75 23.53 -3.71
CA ALA A 85 -7.87 22.77 -3.16
C ALA A 85 -7.40 21.53 -2.38
N ASN A 86 -8.24 21.04 -1.48
CA ASN A 86 -8.11 19.74 -0.84
C ASN A 86 -9.30 18.86 -1.21
N GLY A 87 -9.10 17.55 -1.27
CA GLY A 87 -10.18 16.62 -1.59
C GLY A 87 -9.96 15.22 -1.06
N ARG A 88 -11.04 14.44 -1.08
CA ARG A 88 -11.05 13.01 -0.74
C ARG A 88 -11.95 12.25 -1.70
N THR A 89 -11.58 11.04 -2.10
CA THR A 89 -12.50 10.14 -2.82
C THR A 89 -13.68 9.76 -1.94
N VAL A 90 -14.87 9.68 -2.53
CA VAL A 90 -16.14 9.52 -1.78
C VAL A 90 -16.53 8.05 -1.60
N ARG A 91 -15.97 7.14 -2.41
CA ARG A 91 -16.29 5.71 -2.40
C ARG A 91 -15.03 4.86 -2.34
N ARG A 92 -15.17 3.69 -1.71
CA ARG A 92 -14.20 2.59 -1.78
C ARG A 92 -14.17 2.01 -3.18
N PHE A 93 -12.99 1.63 -3.64
CA PHE A 93 -12.79 0.98 -4.94
C PHE A 93 -11.53 0.11 -4.91
N ASP A 94 -11.45 -0.82 -5.84
CA ASP A 94 -10.31 -1.74 -5.97
C ASP A 94 -9.41 -1.34 -7.14
N VAL A 95 -8.10 -1.50 -6.96
CA VAL A 95 -7.12 -1.42 -8.05
C VAL A 95 -6.54 -2.81 -8.30
N PRO A 96 -6.88 -3.46 -9.43
CA PRO A 96 -6.48 -4.83 -9.69
C PRO A 96 -4.96 -4.98 -9.76
N ALA A 97 -4.48 -6.20 -9.55
CA ALA A 97 -3.07 -6.56 -9.69
C ALA A 97 -2.51 -6.11 -11.05
N HIS A 98 -1.36 -5.46 -11.05
CA HIS A 98 -0.72 -4.87 -12.24
C HIS A 98 -1.61 -3.91 -13.07
N GLY A 99 -2.74 -3.47 -12.53
CA GLY A 99 -3.77 -2.72 -13.24
C GLY A 99 -3.89 -1.25 -12.84
N SER A 100 -4.99 -0.63 -13.25
CA SER A 100 -5.31 0.76 -12.89
C SER A 100 -6.79 0.99 -12.66
N ALA A 101 -7.10 1.99 -11.84
CA ALA A 101 -8.46 2.49 -11.59
C ALA A 101 -8.49 4.02 -11.61
N GLU A 102 -9.70 4.58 -11.69
CA GLU A 102 -9.99 6.02 -11.73
C GLU A 102 -11.04 6.44 -10.69
#